data_AF-X1J871-F1
#
_entry.id   AF-X1J871-F1
#
_cell.length_a   1.000
_cell.length_b   1.000
_cell.length_c   1.000
_cell.angle_alpha   90.00
_cell.angle_beta   90.00
_cell.angle_gamma   90.00
#
_symmetry.space_group_name_H-M   'P 1'
#
loop_
_entity.id
_entity.type
_entity.pdbx_description
1 polymer ?
#
loop_
_entity_poly.entity_id
_entity_poly.type
_entity_poly.pdbx_seq_one_letter_code
_entity_poly.pdbx_strand_id
1 'polypeptide(L)'
;MSIDTKSFDNILSKIIKSESGIKKVILVDRTGLTIASVSKFSYFPADVDGIGAIASAVFCASEEQGKNLELGGLEIVTSEFMG
;
A
#
# COMPACT_ATOMS: atom_id res chain seq x y z
N MET A 1 4.75 11.18 -21.86
CA MET A 1 5.62 11.13 -20.68
C MET A 1 5.78 9.67 -20.30
N SER A 2 6.98 9.10 -20.44
CA SER A 2 7.28 7.78 -19.89
C SER A 2 7.40 7.92 -18.37
N ILE A 3 6.53 7.28 -17.61
CA ILE A 3 6.65 7.19 -16.14
C ILE A 3 7.97 6.46 -15.86
N ASP A 4 8.91 7.13 -15.20
CA ASP A 4 10.16 6.50 -14.77
C ASP A 4 9.87 5.60 -13.57
N THR A 5 9.56 4.33 -13.85
CA THR A 5 9.23 3.33 -12.83
C THR A 5 10.36 3.09 -11.84
N LYS A 6 11.62 3.39 -12.21
CA LYS A 6 12.78 3.31 -11.30
C LYS A 6 12.70 4.33 -10.16
N SER A 7 11.97 5.42 -10.35
CA SER A 7 11.75 6.41 -9.29
C SER A 7 10.89 5.86 -8.14
N PHE A 8 9.96 4.94 -8.43
CA PHE A 8 9.12 4.32 -7.40
C PHE A 8 9.94 3.44 -6.46
N ASP A 9 10.85 2.63 -7.00
CA ASP A 9 11.73 1.78 -6.19
C ASP A 9 12.59 2.59 -5.22
N ASN A 10 13.07 3.76 -5.64
CA ASN A 10 13.83 4.67 -4.78
C ASN A 10 12.98 5.24 -3.64
N ILE A 11 11.73 5.61 -3.90
CA ILE A 11 10.81 6.13 -2.88
C ILE A 11 10.44 5.02 -1.89
N LEU A 12 10.01 3.86 -2.41
CA LEU A 12 9.67 2.68 -1.62
C LEU A 12 10.85 2.24 -0.73
N SER A 13 12.06 2.26 -1.28
CA SER A 13 13.30 1.95 -0.55
C SER A 13 13.59 2.93 0.58
N LYS A 14 13.21 4.21 0.45
CA LYS A 14 13.34 5.18 1.55
C LYS A 14 12.34 4.89 2.66
N ILE A 15 11.09 4.55 2.31
CA ILE A 15 10.03 4.23 3.27
C ILE A 15 10.40 2.98 4.08
N ILE A 16 10.83 1.89 3.43
CA ILE A 16 11.15 0.65 4.17
C ILE A 16 12.36 0.79 5.10
N LYS A 17 13.24 1.77 4.82
CA LYS A 17 14.41 2.10 5.64
C LYS A 17 14.11 3.12 6.73
N SER A 18 12.96 3.81 6.70
CA SER A 18 12.63 4.86 7.67
C SER A 18 12.31 4.31 9.05
N GLU A 19 11.82 3.08 9.15
CA GLU A 19 11.51 2.42 10.42
C GLU A 19 11.95 0.96 10.41
N SER A 20 12.50 0.51 11.53
CA SER A 20 13.01 -0.86 11.74
C SER A 20 11.91 -1.92 11.54
N GLY A 21 10.70 -1.64 12.01
CA GLY A 21 9.55 -2.55 12.00
C GLY A 21 8.87 -2.77 10.64
N ILE A 22 9.13 -1.92 9.63
CA ILE A 22 8.49 -2.08 8.30
C ILE A 22 9.14 -3.24 7.56
N LYS A 23 8.37 -4.30 7.29
CA LYS A 23 8.85 -5.53 6.64
C LYS A 23 8.68 -5.51 5.12
N LYS A 24 7.63 -4.84 4.64
CA LYS A 24 7.20 -4.82 3.24
C LYS A 24 6.51 -3.48 2.94
N VAL A 25 6.75 -2.93 1.76
CA VAL A 25 6.02 -1.75 1.24
C VAL A 25 5.55 -2.09 -0.16
N ILE A 26 4.28 -1.80 -0.46
CA ILE A 26 3.63 -2.13 -1.72
C ILE A 26 2.96 -0.85 -2.24
N LEU A 27 3.23 -0.50 -3.50
CA LEU A 27 2.53 0.53 -4.23
C LEU A 27 1.49 -0.13 -5.13
N VAL A 28 0.23 0.26 -4.95
CA VAL A 28 -0.93 -0.30 -5.65
C VAL A 28 -1.78 0.84 -6.21
N ASP A 29 -2.48 0.59 -7.32
CA ASP A 29 -3.50 1.52 -7.82
C ASP A 29 -4.88 1.25 -7.21
N ARG A 30 -5.87 2.08 -7.56
CA ARG A 30 -7.26 1.95 -7.08
C ARG A 30 -8.00 0.71 -7.60
N THR A 31 -7.45 0.00 -8.60
CA THR A 31 -8.02 -1.26 -9.10
C THR A 31 -7.52 -2.48 -8.32
N GLY A 32 -6.51 -2.30 -7.47
CA GLY A 32 -5.84 -3.38 -6.75
C GLY A 32 -4.64 -3.96 -7.49
N LEU A 33 -4.22 -3.36 -8.61
CA LEU A 33 -3.04 -3.80 -9.34
C LEU A 33 -1.77 -3.31 -8.65
N THR A 34 -0.89 -4.25 -8.28
CA THR A 34 0.44 -3.94 -7.77
C THR A 34 1.28 -3.25 -8.86
N ILE A 35 1.77 -2.06 -8.56
CA ILE A 35 2.67 -1.30 -9.44
C ILE A 35 4.13 -1.61 -9.10
N ALA A 36 4.47 -1.63 -7.81
CA ALA A 36 5.83 -1.88 -7.32
C ALA A 36 5.81 -2.37 -5.87
N SER A 37 6.86 -3.09 -5.44
CA SER A 37 7.01 -3.47 -4.03
C SER A 37 8.47 -3.65 -3.63
N VAL A 38 8.77 -3.40 -2.36
CA VAL A 38 10.08 -3.66 -1.76
C VAL A 38 9.93 -4.43 -0.45
N SER A 39 10.86 -5.35 -0.18
CA SER A 39 10.93 -6.12 1.06
C SER A 39 12.25 -5.84 1.77
N LYS A 40 12.25 -5.80 3.11
CA LYS A 40 13.45 -5.55 3.91
C LYS A 40 14.38 -6.76 3.95
N PHE A 41 13.79 -7.95 3.82
CA PHE A 41 14.48 -9.22 3.70
C PHE A 41 13.91 -9.96 2.49
N SER A 42 14.78 -10.63 1.73
CA SER A 42 14.40 -11.45 0.58
C SER A 42 13.47 -12.62 0.93
N TYR A 43 13.34 -12.96 2.23
CA TYR A 43 12.64 -14.16 2.69
C TYR A 43 11.30 -13.90 3.41
N PHE A 44 10.72 -12.69 3.36
CA PHE A 44 9.35 -12.51 3.88
C PHE A 44 8.35 -12.99 2.80
N PRO A 45 7.77 -14.20 2.93
CA PRO A 45 6.84 -14.70 1.94
C PRO A 45 5.50 -14.00 2.17
N ALA A 46 5.15 -13.10 1.27
CA ALA A 46 3.90 -12.37 1.30
C ALA A 46 3.27 -12.42 -0.09
N ASP A 47 1.97 -12.69 -0.12
CA ASP A 47 1.16 -12.55 -1.32
C ASP A 47 0.99 -11.05 -1.62
N VAL A 48 1.92 -10.48 -2.38
CA VAL A 48 1.97 -9.05 -2.68
C VAL A 48 0.72 -8.61 -3.42
N ASP A 49 0.28 -9.39 -4.39
CA ASP A 49 -0.86 -9.07 -5.23
C ASP A 49 -2.18 -9.23 -4.46
N GLY A 50 -2.30 -10.28 -3.64
CA GLY A 50 -3.44 -10.43 -2.74
C GLY A 50 -3.54 -9.29 -1.72
N ILE A 51 -2.42 -8.91 -1.09
CA ILE A 51 -2.38 -7.77 -0.15
C ILE A 51 -2.74 -6.46 -0.86
N GLY A 52 -2.18 -6.21 -2.05
CA GLY A 52 -2.48 -5.01 -2.84
C GLY A 52 -3.97 -4.93 -3.19
N ALA A 53 -4.55 -6.02 -3.68
CA ALA A 53 -5.97 -6.09 -4.03
C ALA A 53 -6.87 -5.81 -2.83
N ILE A 54 -6.61 -6.43 -1.68
CA ILE A 54 -7.39 -6.22 -0.45
C ILE A 54 -7.24 -4.79 0.05
N ALA A 55 -6.01 -4.26 0.11
CA ALA A 55 -5.76 -2.90 0.60
C ALA A 55 -6.48 -1.84 -0.25
N SER A 56 -6.45 -1.98 -1.58
CA SER A 56 -7.19 -1.10 -2.49
C SER A 56 -8.70 -1.19 -2.27
N ALA A 57 -9.24 -2.40 -2.16
CA ALA A 57 -10.67 -2.60 -1.94
C ALA A 57 -11.13 -1.98 -0.60
N VAL A 58 -10.39 -2.20 0.48
CA VAL A 58 -10.69 -1.65 1.81
C VAL A 58 -10.62 -0.13 1.81
N PHE A 59 -9.59 0.47 1.18
CA PHE A 59 -9.47 1.93 1.09
C PHE A 59 -10.64 2.54 0.31
N CYS A 60 -10.94 2.02 -0.89
CA CYS A 60 -12.05 2.52 -1.72
C CYS A 60 -13.40 2.38 -1.02
N ALA A 61 -13.67 1.24 -0.37
CA ALA A 61 -14.90 1.04 0.40
C ALA A 61 -15.00 2.00 1.59
N SER A 62 -13.88 2.25 2.28
CA SER A 62 -13.84 3.19 3.42
C SER A 62 -14.06 4.64 2.96
N GLU A 63 -13.48 5.03 1.81
CA GLU A 63 -13.67 6.35 1.20
C GLU A 63 -15.16 6.55 0.82
N GLU A 64 -15.79 5.55 0.21
CA GLU A 64 -17.20 5.58 -0.15
C GLU A 64 -18.12 5.67 1.07
N GLN A 65 -17.87 4.85 2.10
CA GLN A 65 -18.62 4.90 3.36
C GLN A 65 -18.50 6.26 4.05
N GLY A 66 -17.28 6.82 4.14
CA GLY A 66 -17.05 8.13 4.74
C GLY A 66 -17.74 9.27 3.98
N LYS A 67 -17.75 9.21 2.64
CA LYS A 67 -18.45 10.17 1.79
C LYS A 67 -19.96 10.15 2.03
N ASN A 68 -20.55 8.97 2.17
CA ASN A 68 -21.98 8.82 2.48
C ASN A 68 -22.38 9.37 3.86
N LEU A 69 -21.41 9.51 4.77
CA LEU A 69 -21.56 10.11 6.08
C LEU A 69 -21.13 11.60 6.12
N GLU A 70 -20.82 12.20 4.97
CA GLU A 70 -20.35 13.59 4.84
C GLU A 70 -19.05 13.89 5.63
N LEU A 71 -18.20 12.88 5.86
CA LEU A 71 -16.97 13.00 6.65
C LEU A 71 -15.78 13.61 5.88
N GLY A 72 -15.94 13.87 4.57
CA GLY A 72 -14.88 14.40 3.71
C GLY A 72 -14.04 13.31 3.04
N GLY A 73 -12.80 13.65 2.67
CA GLY A 73 -11.88 12.75 1.97
C GLY A 73 -11.11 11.83 2.92
N LEU A 74 -10.86 10.58 2.49
CA LEU A 74 -10.04 9.62 3.22
C LEU A 74 -8.57 9.76 2.83
N GLU A 75 -7.70 10.03 3.81
CA GLU A 75 -6.25 10.14 3.56
C GLU A 75 -5.48 8.86 3.92
N ILE A 76 -5.84 8.22 5.04
CA ILE A 76 -5.12 7.05 5.54
C ILE A 76 -6.07 6.05 6.21
N VAL A 77 -5.81 4.76 5.99
CA VAL A 77 -6.43 3.66 6.72
C VAL A 77 -5.33 2.90 7.44
N THR A 78 -5.51 2.67 8.74
CA THR A 78 -4.64 1.81 9.54
C THR A 78 -5.44 0.62 10.02
N SER A 79 -4.87 -0.58 9.93
CA SER A 79 -5.50 -1.81 10.40
C SER A 79 -4.50 -2.58 11.26
N GLU A 80 -4.97 -3.06 12.40
CA GLU A 80 -4.21 -3.88 13.32
C GLU A 80 -4.84 -5.27 13.37
N PHE A 81 -3.99 -6.31 13.33
CA PHE A 81 -4.41 -7.70 13.38
C PHE A 81 -3.65 -8.40 14.50
N MET A 82 -4.33 -9.25 15.26
CA MET A 82 -3.65 -10.14 16.20
C MET A 82 -3.00 -11.29 15.43
N GLY A 83 -1.71 -11.53 15.73
CA GLY A 83 -0.91 -12.61 15.15
C GLY A 83 -0.91 -13.86 16.01
#